data_AF-A0AAD5IJ87-F1
#
_entry.id   AF-A0AAD5IJ87-F1
#
_cell.length_a   1.000
_cell.length_b   1.000
_cell.length_c   1.000
_cell.angle_alpha   90.00
_cell.angle_beta   90.00
_cell.angle_gamma   90.00
#
_symmetry.space_group_name_H-M   'P 1'
#
loop_
_entity.id
_entity.type
_entity.pdbx_description
1 polymer ?
#
loop_
_entity_poly.entity_id
_entity_poly.type
_entity_poly.pdbx_seq_one_letter_code
_entity_poly.pdbx_strand_id
1 'polypeptide(L)'
;MKKSLLAMESLTSENEKEKKKKQIHEKETLVKLLRWHFDHPNFRDKQLDAIQAILLGRDCFCLMPTGGGKSMCYQIPALAKPGIVLVVSPLIALMVSAL
;
A
#
# COMPACT_ATOMS: atom_id res chain seq x y z
N MET A 1 -24.87 -12.87 39.46
CA MET A 1 -25.03 -11.62 38.69
C MET A 1 -23.73 -11.03 38.12
N LYS A 2 -22.52 -11.57 38.40
CA LYS A 2 -21.25 -11.10 37.78
C LYS A 2 -20.85 -11.81 36.47
N LYS A 3 -21.48 -12.95 36.13
CA LYS A 3 -21.15 -13.72 34.92
C LYS A 3 -21.62 -13.06 33.62
N SER A 4 -22.64 -12.19 33.64
CA SER A 4 -23.12 -11.47 32.44
C SER A 4 -22.27 -10.24 32.10
N LEU A 5 -21.67 -9.57 33.09
CA LEU A 5 -20.77 -8.42 32.86
C LEU A 5 -19.41 -8.82 32.26
N LEU A 6 -18.86 -9.98 32.62
CA LEU A 6 -17.59 -10.46 32.04
C LEU A 6 -17.71 -10.86 30.56
N ALA A 7 -18.92 -11.22 30.10
CA ALA A 7 -19.15 -11.55 28.69
C ALA A 7 -19.25 -10.30 27.81
N MET A 8 -19.78 -9.18 28.33
CA MET A 8 -19.94 -7.95 27.53
C MET A 8 -18.62 -7.19 27.29
N GLU A 9 -17.63 -7.27 28.20
CA GLU A 9 -16.29 -6.68 27.97
C GLU A 9 -15.46 -7.47 26.94
N SER A 10 -15.67 -8.79 26.82
CA SER A 10 -15.03 -9.58 25.77
C SER A 10 -15.64 -9.29 24.39
N LEU A 11 -16.96 -9.07 24.34
CA LEU A 11 -17.72 -8.83 23.10
C LEU A 11 -17.53 -7.42 22.51
N THR A 12 -17.07 -6.43 23.29
CA THR A 12 -16.73 -5.10 22.76
C THR A 12 -15.34 -5.05 22.11
N SER A 13 -14.39 -5.88 22.57
CA SER A 13 -13.01 -5.91 22.05
C SER A 13 -12.84 -6.69 20.73
N GLU A 14 -13.75 -7.61 20.42
CA GLU A 14 -13.70 -8.40 19.18
C GLU A 14 -14.36 -7.66 18.00
N ASN A 15 -15.40 -6.86 18.25
CA ASN A 15 -16.13 -6.10 17.23
C ASN A 15 -15.36 -4.88 16.67
N GLU A 16 -14.43 -4.29 17.44
CA GLU A 16 -13.51 -3.25 16.93
C GLU A 16 -12.36 -3.83 16.10
N LYS A 17 -11.86 -5.01 16.47
CA LYS A 17 -10.85 -5.75 15.70
C LYS A 17 -11.40 -6.23 14.36
N GLU A 18 -12.71 -6.51 14.30
CA GLU A 18 -13.42 -6.91 13.09
C GLU A 18 -13.78 -5.72 12.16
N LYS A 19 -13.85 -4.48 12.64
CA LYS A 19 -14.00 -3.28 11.79
C LYS A 19 -12.70 -2.84 11.08
N LYS A 20 -11.54 -3.34 11.51
CA LYS A 20 -10.25 -3.25 10.78
C LYS A 20 -10.18 -4.17 9.54
N LYS A 21 -11.14 -5.07 9.39
CA LYS A 21 -11.17 -6.23 8.47
C LYS A 21 -11.43 -5.90 6.99
N LYS A 22 -10.95 -4.77 6.43
CA LYS A 22 -11.15 -4.53 4.97
C LYS A 22 -10.13 -3.73 4.17
N GLN A 23 -9.11 -3.06 4.72
CA GLN A 23 -8.55 -1.92 3.96
C GLN A 23 -7.05 -1.83 3.69
N ILE A 24 -6.25 -2.87 3.87
CA ILE A 24 -4.83 -2.85 3.49
C ILE A 24 -4.56 -4.03 2.57
N HIS A 25 -4.08 -3.78 1.34
CA HIS A 25 -3.56 -4.87 0.52
C HIS A 25 -2.48 -5.62 1.31
N GLU A 26 -2.67 -6.91 1.53
CA GLU A 26 -1.70 -7.75 2.22
C GLU A 26 -0.34 -7.64 1.52
N LYS A 27 0.73 -7.42 2.29
CA LYS A 27 2.11 -7.26 1.80
C LYS A 27 2.49 -8.36 0.80
N GLU A 28 2.04 -9.58 1.03
CA GLU A 28 2.30 -10.72 0.16
C GLU A 28 1.72 -10.53 -1.25
N THR A 29 0.50 -10.00 -1.35
CA THR A 29 -0.14 -9.69 -2.65
C THR A 29 0.64 -8.63 -3.41
N LEU A 30 1.11 -7.58 -2.70
CA LEU A 30 1.92 -6.53 -3.31
C LEU A 30 3.29 -7.07 -3.80
N VAL A 31 3.90 -8.00 -3.05
CA VAL A 31 5.13 -8.68 -3.48
C VAL A 31 4.89 -9.58 -4.69
N LYS A 32 3.73 -10.24 -4.79
CA LYS A 32 3.36 -11.02 -5.99
C LYS A 32 3.27 -10.13 -7.22
N LEU A 33 2.62 -8.96 -7.12
CA LEU A 33 2.57 -7.98 -8.22
C LEU A 33 3.97 -7.50 -8.61
N LEU A 34 4.80 -7.17 -7.62
CA LEU A 34 6.18 -6.75 -7.83
C LEU A 34 7.00 -7.80 -8.61
N ARG A 35 6.91 -9.06 -8.20
CA ARG A 35 7.61 -10.16 -8.87
C ARG A 35 7.08 -10.39 -10.29
N TRP A 36 5.76 -10.45 -10.43
CA TRP A 36 5.12 -10.77 -11.70
C TRP A 36 5.39 -9.71 -12.78
N HIS A 37 5.35 -8.42 -12.42
CA HIS A 37 5.45 -7.34 -13.40
C HIS A 37 6.86 -6.74 -13.54
N PHE A 38 7.73 -6.88 -12.52
CA PHE A 38 9.01 -6.18 -12.49
C PHE A 38 10.22 -7.09 -12.16
N ASP A 39 10.01 -8.40 -11.99
CA ASP A 39 11.06 -9.37 -11.66
C ASP A 39 11.90 -9.00 -10.41
N HIS A 40 11.28 -8.26 -9.48
CA HIS A 40 11.93 -7.84 -8.24
C HIS A 40 11.50 -8.74 -7.07
N PRO A 41 12.45 -9.32 -6.31
CA PRO A 41 12.11 -10.33 -5.30
C PRO A 41 11.38 -9.73 -4.10
N ASN A 42 11.70 -8.49 -3.72
CA ASN A 42 11.16 -7.76 -2.58
C ASN A 42 11.23 -6.24 -2.82
N PHE A 43 10.43 -5.48 -2.06
CA PHE A 43 10.50 -4.03 -1.99
C PHE A 43 11.82 -3.56 -1.35
N ARG A 44 12.34 -2.45 -1.85
CA ARG A 44 13.41 -1.67 -1.20
C ARG A 44 12.84 -0.85 -0.05
N ASP A 45 13.73 -0.28 0.76
CA ASP A 45 13.37 0.53 1.91
C ASP A 45 12.36 1.64 1.55
N LYS A 46 11.39 1.85 2.46
CA LYS A 46 10.32 2.86 2.37
C LYS A 46 9.32 2.71 1.21
N GLN A 47 9.57 1.86 0.21
CA GLN A 47 8.62 1.64 -0.89
C GLN A 47 7.30 1.07 -0.38
N LEU A 48 7.35 0.03 0.45
CA LEU A 48 6.14 -0.61 0.98
C LEU A 48 5.31 0.37 1.82
N ASP A 49 5.97 1.17 2.66
CA ASP A 49 5.30 2.17 3.52
C ASP A 49 4.55 3.20 2.67
N ALA A 50 5.19 3.71 1.61
CA ALA A 50 4.59 4.65 0.67
C ALA A 50 3.40 4.03 -0.10
N ILE A 51 3.58 2.82 -0.64
CA ILE A 51 2.54 2.07 -1.36
C ILE A 51 1.32 1.84 -0.46
N GLN A 52 1.54 1.41 0.78
CA GLN A 52 0.45 1.19 1.75
C GLN A 52 -0.25 2.49 2.12
N ALA A 53 0.48 3.60 2.28
CA ALA A 53 -0.13 4.91 2.52
C ALA A 53 -1.06 5.31 1.36
N ILE A 54 -0.61 5.17 0.11
CA ILE A 54 -1.39 5.48 -1.10
C ILE A 54 -2.62 4.57 -1.22
N LEU A 55 -2.46 3.27 -0.96
CA LEU A 55 -3.58 2.30 -1.02
C LEU A 55 -4.65 2.54 0.05
N LEU A 56 -4.24 3.11 1.19
CA LEU A 56 -5.13 3.61 2.24
C LEU A 56 -5.78 4.97 1.91
N GLY A 57 -5.47 5.56 0.74
CA GLY A 57 -5.97 6.87 0.34
C GLY A 57 -5.37 8.03 1.13
N ARG A 58 -4.16 7.86 1.69
CA ARG A 58 -3.43 8.92 2.39
C ARG A 58 -2.43 9.60 1.46
N ASP A 59 -2.26 10.90 1.65
CA ASP A 59 -1.21 11.65 0.97
C ASP A 59 0.17 11.19 1.43
N CYS A 60 1.11 11.09 0.49
CA CYS A 60 2.46 10.62 0.74
C CYS A 60 3.48 11.53 0.05
N PHE A 61 4.38 12.11 0.84
CA PHE A 61 5.58 12.77 0.33
C PHE A 61 6.75 11.80 0.37
N CYS A 62 7.22 11.37 -0.80
CA CYS A 62 8.25 10.34 -0.92
C CYS A 62 9.61 10.95 -1.22
N LEU A 63 10.47 11.05 -0.19
CA LEU A 63 11.86 11.48 -0.34
C LEU A 63 12.78 10.27 -0.49
N MET A 64 13.27 10.04 -1.71
CA MET A 64 14.21 8.96 -2.00
C MET A 64 15.28 9.43 -3.00
N PRO A 65 16.51 8.93 -2.93
CA PRO A 65 17.56 9.26 -3.89
C PRO A 65 17.20 8.83 -5.32
N THR A 66 17.89 9.40 -6.30
CA THR A 66 17.84 8.92 -7.69
C THR A 66 18.22 7.44 -7.73
N GLY A 67 17.51 6.63 -8.53
CA GLY A 67 17.68 5.17 -8.54
C GLY A 67 17.06 4.43 -7.34
N GLY A 68 16.54 5.13 -6.34
CA GLY A 68 15.88 4.53 -5.17
C GLY A 68 14.57 3.78 -5.48
N GLY A 69 14.06 3.86 -6.71
CA GLY A 69 12.85 3.15 -7.13
C GLY A 69 11.56 3.86 -6.74
N LYS A 70 11.53 5.20 -6.78
CA LYS A 70 10.33 6.01 -6.51
C LYS A 70 9.15 5.65 -7.42
N SER A 71 9.42 5.25 -8.67
CA SER A 71 8.37 4.91 -9.63
C SER A 71 7.48 3.74 -9.17
N MET A 72 8.08 2.77 -8.48
CA MET A 72 7.37 1.63 -7.90
C MET A 72 6.30 2.05 -6.90
N CYS A 73 6.49 3.19 -6.21
CA CYS A 73 5.57 3.69 -5.21
C CYS A 73 4.20 4.08 -5.78
N TYR A 74 4.11 4.44 -7.07
CA TYR A 74 2.83 4.73 -7.75
C TYR A 74 2.42 3.67 -8.77
N GLN A 75 3.37 2.94 -9.36
CA GLN A 75 3.07 1.87 -10.32
C GLN A 75 2.41 0.65 -9.66
N ILE A 76 2.87 0.23 -8.47
CA ILE A 76 2.27 -0.90 -7.77
C ILE A 76 0.82 -0.61 -7.35
N PRO A 77 0.50 0.58 -6.77
CA PRO A 77 -0.89 0.95 -6.53
C PRO A 77 -1.77 0.94 -7.80
N ALA A 78 -1.22 1.33 -8.95
CA ALA A 78 -1.94 1.31 -10.23
C ALA A 78 -2.36 -0.10 -10.65
N LEU A 79 -1.57 -1.12 -10.30
CA LEU A 79 -1.88 -2.53 -10.57
C LEU A 79 -2.79 -3.14 -9.49
N ALA A 80 -2.67 -2.68 -8.25
CA ALA A 80 -3.36 -3.26 -7.10
C ALA A 80 -4.83 -2.83 -6.97
N LYS A 81 -5.22 -1.66 -7.50
CA LYS A 81 -6.57 -1.12 -7.34
C LYS A 81 -7.22 -0.84 -8.69
N PRO A 82 -8.53 -1.15 -8.87
CA PRO A 82 -9.24 -0.73 -10.08
C PRO A 82 -9.25 0.80 -10.18
N GLY A 83 -9.03 1.31 -11.40
CA GLY A 83 -8.96 2.74 -11.69
C GLY A 83 -7.74 3.10 -12.53
N ILE A 84 -7.39 4.39 -12.55
CA ILE A 84 -6.24 4.94 -13.27
C ILE A 84 -5.39 5.76 -12.30
N VAL A 85 -4.06 5.66 -12.42
CA VAL A 85 -3.11 6.54 -11.74
C VAL A 85 -2.63 7.61 -12.72
N LEU A 86 -2.85 8.88 -12.40
CA LEU A 86 -2.35 10.01 -13.19
C LEU A 86 -0.96 10.42 -12.68
N VAL A 87 0.04 10.35 -13.56
CA VAL A 87 1.41 10.79 -13.27
C VAL A 87 1.69 12.09 -14.02
N VAL A 88 2.04 13.13 -13.28
CA VAL A 88 2.45 14.43 -13.85
C VAL A 88 3.97 14.52 -13.83
N SER A 89 4.58 14.68 -15.00
CA SER A 89 6.03 14.82 -15.16
C SER A 89 6.36 16.15 -15.84
N PRO A 90 7.39 16.89 -15.40
CA PRO A 90 7.76 18.18 -15.99
C PRO A 90 8.44 18.05 -17.37
N LEU A 91 8.99 16.87 -17.70
CA LEU A 91 9.75 16.65 -18.93
C LEU A 91 9.33 15.34 -19.61
N ILE A 92 9.21 15.37 -20.94
CA ILE A 92 8.90 14.19 -21.76
C ILE A 92 9.99 13.12 -21.63
N ALA A 93 11.26 13.54 -21.56
CA ALA A 93 12.39 12.61 -21.39
C ALA A 93 12.25 11.72 -20.14
N LEU A 94 11.70 12.28 -19.05
CA LEU A 94 11.45 11.51 -17.83
C LEU A 94 10.30 10.52 -17.98
N MET A 95 9.33 10.80 -18.84
CA MET A 95 8.23 9.86 -19.09
C MET A 95 8.73 8.60 -19.79
N VAL A 96 9.60 8.77 -20.81
CA VAL A 96 10.16 7.65 -21.58
C VAL A 96 11.08 6.78 -20.71
N SER A 97 11.76 7.36 -19.73
CA SER A 97 12.67 6.61 -18.85
C SER A 97 11.98 6.03 -17.60
N ALA A 98 10.78 6.50 -17.23
CA ALA A 98 10.07 6.05 -16.03
C ALA A 98 8.92 5.06 -16.32
N LEU A 99 8.46 5.00 -17.58
CA LEU A 99 7.56 3.98 -18.11
C LEU A 99 8.38 2.78 -18.63
#